data_AF-A0A1M3HFW1-F1
#
_entry.id   AF-A0A1M3HFW1-F1
#
_cell.length_a   1.000
_cell.length_b   1.000
_cell.length_c   1.000
_cell.angle_alpha   90.00
_cell.angle_beta   90.00
_cell.angle_gamma   90.00
#
_symmetry.space_group_name_H-M   'P 1'
#
loop_
_entity.id
_entity.type
_entity.pdbx_description
1 polymer ?
#
loop_
_entity_poly.entity_id
_entity_poly.type
_entity_poly.pdbx_seq_one_letter_code
_entity_poly.pdbx_strand_id
1 'polypeptide(L)'
;MVALELKAGAFKPEYTGKMNFYLTVLNEKIKTEDEAASVGIIICKDKDRMIVEYALKDASHPIGVASYRVMSELPKAYKEFLPSPEVITGSVSNILDVLAQ
;
A
#
# COMPACT_ATOMS: atom_id res chain seq x y z
N MET A 1 8.44 4.75 8.77
CA MET A 1 7.47 3.70 8.39
C MET A 1 6.79 3.95 7.03
N VAL A 2 6.24 2.90 6.39
CA VAL A 2 5.46 2.98 5.13
C VAL A 2 4.13 2.23 5.26
N ALA A 3 3.01 2.90 4.97
CA ALA A 3 1.68 2.30 4.92
C ALA A 3 1.31 1.95 3.47
N LEU A 4 0.83 0.72 3.23
CA LEU A 4 0.47 0.22 1.90
C LEU A 4 -1.04 -0.08 1.84
N GLU A 5 -1.72 0.47 0.83
CA GLU A 5 -3.13 0.18 0.55
C GLU A 5 -3.27 -0.39 -0.87
N LEU A 6 -3.69 -1.65 -1.00
CA LEU A 6 -3.90 -2.31 -2.30
C LEU A 6 -5.38 -2.33 -2.69
N LYS A 7 -5.70 -1.96 -3.93
CA LYS A 7 -7.05 -1.95 -4.48
C LYS A 7 -7.12 -2.67 -5.83
N ALA A 8 -8.02 -3.64 -5.93
CA ALA A 8 -8.31 -4.36 -7.18
C ALA A 8 -9.05 -3.50 -8.25
N GLY A 9 -9.54 -2.31 -7.86
CA GLY A 9 -10.25 -1.38 -8.72
C GLY A 9 -9.46 -0.11 -9.02
N ALA A 10 -10.10 0.81 -9.74
CA ALA A 10 -9.57 2.14 -9.99
C ALA A 10 -9.49 2.96 -8.69
N PHE A 11 -8.56 3.93 -8.66
CA PHE A 11 -8.44 4.88 -7.57
C PHE A 11 -9.76 5.62 -7.31
N LYS A 12 -10.09 5.81 -6.03
CA LYS A 12 -11.20 6.65 -5.57
C LYS A 12 -10.67 7.68 -4.55
N PRO A 13 -11.13 8.94 -4.58
CA PRO A 13 -10.69 9.97 -3.65
C PRO A 13 -10.83 9.59 -2.16
N GLU A 14 -11.84 8.78 -1.81
CA GLU A 14 -12.05 8.29 -0.44
C GLU A 14 -10.86 7.51 0.14
N TYR A 15 -10.01 6.93 -0.74
CA TYR A 15 -8.82 6.19 -0.32
C TYR A 15 -7.77 7.11 0.32
N THR A 16 -7.69 8.38 -0.12
CA THR A 16 -6.82 9.38 0.51
C THR A 16 -7.23 9.64 1.96
N GLY A 17 -8.53 9.71 2.24
CA GLY A 17 -9.04 9.90 3.60
C GLY A 17 -8.64 8.77 4.54
N LYS A 18 -8.77 7.51 4.10
CA LYS A 18 -8.31 6.34 4.85
C LYS A 18 -6.81 6.36 5.09
N MET A 19 -6.04 6.67 4.05
CA MET A 19 -4.58 6.74 4.15
C MET A 19 -4.13 7.84 5.12
N ASN A 20 -4.73 9.03 5.08
CA ASN A 20 -4.44 10.09 6.05
C ASN A 20 -4.69 9.61 7.49
N PHE A 21 -5.80 8.92 7.74
CA PHE A 21 -6.06 8.33 9.06
C PHE A 21 -4.96 7.35 9.48
N TYR A 22 -4.54 6.44 8.59
CA TYR A 22 -3.45 5.50 8.89
C TYR A 22 -2.15 6.21 9.23
N LEU A 23 -1.78 7.23 8.45
CA LEU A 23 -0.54 7.98 8.67
C LEU A 23 -0.57 8.81 9.95
N THR A 24 -1.71 9.39 10.32
CA THR A 24 -1.89 10.03 11.63
C THR A 24 -1.63 9.04 12.76
N VAL A 25 -2.30 7.89 12.75
CA VAL A 25 -2.14 6.88 13.80
C VAL A 25 -0.71 6.36 13.87
N LEU A 26 -0.09 6.08 12.72
CA LEU A 26 1.31 5.63 12.68
C LEU A 26 2.25 6.67 13.27
N ASN A 27 2.11 7.94 12.86
CA ASN A 27 2.98 9.02 13.34
C ASN A 27 2.80 9.32 14.83
N GLU A 28 1.59 9.19 15.37
CA GLU A 28 1.31 9.50 16.79
C GLU A 28 1.52 8.33 17.75
N LYS A 29 1.36 7.09 17.29
CA LYS A 29 1.31 5.91 18.16
C LYS A 29 2.46 4.94 17.98
N ILE A 30 3.08 4.90 16.81
CA ILE A 30 4.06 3.85 16.48
C ILE A 30 5.43 4.42 16.12
N LYS A 31 5.46 5.52 15.37
CA LYS A 31 6.69 6.17 14.91
C LYS A 31 7.59 6.54 16.09
N THR A 32 8.87 6.22 15.99
CA THR A 32 9.88 6.64 16.99
C THR A 32 10.41 8.04 16.67
N GLU A 33 11.13 8.66 17.62
CA GLU A 33 11.66 10.03 17.47
C GLU A 33 12.66 10.16 16.32
N ASP A 34 13.48 9.12 16.08
CA ASP A 34 14.52 9.10 15.04
C ASP A 34 13.97 8.75 13.64
N GLU A 35 12.68 8.44 13.51
CA GLU A 35 12.07 8.13 12.22
C GLU A 35 11.49 9.38 11.52
N ALA A 36 11.70 9.44 10.20
CA ALA A 36 10.98 10.40 9.35
C ALA A 36 9.46 10.16 9.35
N ALA A 37 8.70 11.16 8.93
CA ALA A 37 7.25 11.07 8.80
C ALA A 37 6.84 9.85 7.97
N SER A 38 5.80 9.13 8.42
CA SER A 38 5.29 7.95 7.72
C SER A 38 4.76 8.32 6.33
N VAL A 39 5.02 7.45 5.35
CA VAL A 39 4.60 7.66 3.95
C VAL A 39 3.51 6.66 3.57
N GLY A 40 2.48 7.13 2.89
CA GLY A 40 1.41 6.31 2.37
C GLY A 40 1.59 5.98 0.90
N ILE A 41 1.38 4.73 0.50
CA ILE A 41 1.34 4.32 -0.90
C ILE A 41 0.04 3.59 -1.16
N ILE A 42 -0.75 4.12 -2.09
CA ILE A 42 -1.98 3.51 -2.58
C ILE A 42 -1.67 2.88 -3.94
N ILE A 43 -1.85 1.57 -4.06
CA ILE A 43 -1.63 0.81 -5.29
C ILE A 43 -3.00 0.37 -5.81
N CYS A 44 -3.39 0.87 -6.98
CA CYS A 44 -4.68 0.57 -7.63
C CYS A 44 -4.50 -0.15 -8.96
N LYS A 45 -5.55 -0.80 -9.48
CA LYS A 45 -5.51 -1.38 -10.83
C LYS A 45 -5.34 -0.32 -11.90
N ASP A 46 -5.98 0.83 -11.70
CA ASP A 46 -5.92 1.97 -12.61
C ASP A 46 -6.07 3.29 -11.83
N LYS A 47 -5.67 4.40 -12.43
CA LYS A 47 -5.83 5.75 -11.88
C LYS A 47 -5.95 6.80 -12.98
N ASP A 48 -6.93 7.68 -12.83
CA ASP A 48 -6.96 8.92 -13.59
C ASP A 48 -6.03 9.94 -12.92
N ARG A 49 -5.12 10.52 -13.72
CA ARG A 49 -4.11 11.45 -13.21
C ARG A 49 -4.74 12.70 -12.58
N MET A 50 -5.75 13.28 -13.23
CA MET A 50 -6.41 14.49 -12.74
C MET A 50 -7.14 14.21 -11.43
N ILE A 51 -7.88 13.09 -11.34
CA ILE A 51 -8.58 12.70 -10.11
C ILE A 51 -7.59 12.53 -8.95
N VAL A 52 -6.44 11.88 -9.20
CA VAL A 52 -5.39 11.72 -8.19
C VAL A 52 -4.82 13.06 -7.75
N GLU A 53 -4.47 13.93 -8.70
CA GLU A 53 -3.90 15.26 -8.40
C GLU A 53 -4.88 16.10 -7.55
N TYR A 54 -6.17 16.12 -7.89
CA TYR A 54 -7.19 16.80 -7.08
C TYR A 54 -7.39 16.17 -5.70
N ALA A 55 -7.41 14.85 -5.62
CA ALA A 55 -7.61 14.14 -4.34
C ALA A 55 -6.42 14.32 -3.37
N LEU A 56 -5.21 14.54 -3.89
CA LEU A 56 -4.00 14.72 -3.09
C LEU A 56 -3.61 16.18 -2.86
N LYS A 57 -4.26 17.13 -3.55
CA LYS A 57 -3.89 18.56 -3.52
C LYS A 57 -3.74 19.12 -2.10
N ASP A 58 -4.65 18.74 -1.22
CA ASP A 58 -4.70 19.21 0.18
C ASP A 58 -4.45 18.06 1.17
N ALA A 59 -3.72 17.01 0.75
CA ALA A 59 -3.37 15.91 1.64
C ALA A 59 -2.43 16.39 2.75
N SER A 60 -2.77 16.09 4.01
CA SER A 60 -2.00 16.51 5.19
C SER A 60 -0.74 15.68 5.44
N HIS A 61 -0.63 14.53 4.79
CA HIS A 61 0.49 13.59 4.91
C HIS A 61 1.03 13.18 3.54
N PRO A 62 2.30 12.75 3.44
CA PRO A 62 2.88 12.32 2.16
C PRO A 62 2.22 11.02 1.68
N ILE A 63 1.44 11.14 0.59
CA ILE A 63 0.72 10.02 -0.03
C ILE A 63 1.07 9.94 -1.51
N GLY A 64 1.48 8.76 -1.97
CA GLY A 64 1.67 8.42 -3.38
C GLY A 64 0.60 7.47 -3.89
N VAL A 65 0.20 7.63 -5.16
CA VAL A 65 -0.74 6.71 -5.83
C VAL A 65 -0.09 6.12 -7.08
N ALA A 66 -0.01 4.78 -7.13
CA ALA A 66 0.56 4.03 -8.24
C ALA A 66 -0.46 3.04 -8.83
N SER A 67 -0.30 2.72 -10.10
CA SER A 67 -1.05 1.64 -10.76
C SER A 67 -0.20 0.39 -10.86
N TYR A 68 -0.75 -0.79 -10.61
CA TYR A 68 -0.06 -2.06 -10.88
C TYR A 68 -0.45 -2.65 -12.24
N ARG A 69 0.38 -3.58 -12.73
CA ARG A 69 0.07 -4.41 -13.89
C ARG A 69 0.11 -5.87 -13.46
N VAL A 70 -0.88 -6.64 -13.90
CA VAL A 70 -0.87 -8.10 -13.73
C VAL A 70 -0.12 -8.70 -14.90
N MET A 71 0.83 -9.57 -14.59
CA MET A 71 1.59 -10.32 -15.59
C MET A 71 1.36 -11.81 -15.32
N SER A 72 1.32 -12.61 -16.38
CA SER A 72 1.19 -14.07 -16.27
C SER A 72 2.45 -14.74 -15.75
N GLU A 73 3.61 -14.08 -15.90
CA GLU A 73 4.90 -14.60 -15.50
C GLU A 73 5.70 -13.55 -14.72
N LEU A 74 6.45 -14.02 -13.72
CA LEU A 74 7.34 -13.18 -12.92
C LEU A 74 8.57 -12.78 -13.77
N PRO A 75 8.85 -11.48 -13.95
CA PRO A 75 10.04 -11.07 -14.70
C PRO A 75 11.32 -11.58 -14.02
N LYS A 76 12.24 -12.13 -14.82
CA LYS A 76 13.47 -12.78 -14.33
C LYS A 76 14.27 -11.91 -13.36
N ALA A 77 14.33 -10.60 -13.61
CA ALA A 77 15.03 -9.64 -12.77
C ALA A 77 14.52 -9.57 -11.33
N TYR A 78 13.27 -9.98 -11.06
CA TYR A 78 12.68 -9.94 -9.74
C TYR A 78 12.70 -11.29 -9.01
N LYS A 79 13.10 -12.37 -9.68
CA LYS A 79 13.05 -13.73 -9.13
C LYS A 79 13.89 -13.90 -7.87
N GLU A 80 15.02 -13.21 -7.79
CA GLU A 80 15.93 -13.28 -6.64
C GLU A 80 15.45 -12.47 -5.43
N PHE A 81 14.54 -11.51 -5.65
CA PHE A 81 13.99 -10.65 -4.59
C PHE A 81 12.68 -11.19 -4.00
N LEU A 82 12.12 -12.26 -4.58
CA LEU A 82 10.84 -12.80 -4.16
C LEU A 82 11.01 -14.21 -3.56
N PRO A 83 10.28 -14.50 -2.47
CA PRO A 83 10.27 -15.84 -1.90
C PRO A 83 9.64 -16.85 -2.88
N SER A 84 9.95 -18.12 -2.67
CA SER A 84 9.34 -19.22 -3.43
C SER A 84 7.82 -19.27 -3.24
N PRO A 85 7.04 -19.75 -4.23
CA PRO A 85 5.58 -19.89 -4.14
C PRO A 85 5.08 -20.64 -2.89
N GLU A 86 5.82 -21.66 -2.45
CA GLU A 86 5.50 -22.46 -1.26
C GLU A 86 5.54 -21.61 0.01
N VAL A 87 6.56 -20.75 0.14
CA VAL A 87 6.72 -19.80 1.26
C VAL A 87 5.61 -18.75 1.24
N ILE A 88 5.24 -18.24 0.05
CA ILE A 88 4.13 -17.29 -0.07
C ILE A 88 2.83 -17.93 0.42
N THR A 89 2.54 -19.13 -0.05
CA THR A 89 1.31 -19.87 0.30
C THR A 89 1.25 -20.13 1.80
N GLY A 90 2.36 -20.59 2.40
CA GLY A 90 2.45 -20.81 3.84
C GLY A 90 2.26 -19.52 4.65
N SER A 91 2.82 -18.40 4.20
CA SER A 91 2.66 -17.10 4.89
C SER A 91 1.22 -16.61 4.87
N VAL A 92 0.51 -16.78 3.74
CA VAL A 92 -0.91 -16.39 3.62
C VAL A 92 -1.79 -17.26 4.52
N SER A 93 -1.56 -18.57 4.58
CA SER A 93 -2.30 -19.47 5.48
C SER A 93 -2.21 -19.01 6.92
N ASN A 94 -0.99 -18.74 7.40
CA ASN A 94 -0.76 -18.29 8.77
C ASN A 94 -1.51 -16.98 9.09
N ILE A 95 -1.59 -16.05 8.14
CA ILE A 95 -2.34 -14.79 8.33
C ILE A 95 -3.84 -15.09 8.45
N LEU A 96 -4.39 -15.96 7.60
CA LEU A 96 -5.80 -16.35 7.66
C LEU A 96 -6.14 -17.03 8.98
N ASP A 97 -5.24 -17.86 9.51
CA ASP A 97 -5.41 -18.54 10.79
C ASP A 97 -5.39 -17.58 11.98
N VAL A 98 -4.64 -16.48 11.90
CA VAL A 98 -4.63 -15.40 12.91
C VAL A 98 -5.90 -14.56 12.84
N LEU A 99 -6.45 -14.32 11.65
CA LEU A 99 -7.69 -13.55 11.47
C LEU A 99 -8.97 -14.35 11.80
N ALA A 100 -8.87 -15.69 11.87
CA ALA A 100 -9.97 -16.59 12.21
C ALA A 100 -10.10 -16.88 13.72
N GLN A 101 -9.20 -16.34 14.56
CA GLN A 101 -9.22 -16.41 16.03
C GLN A 101 -9.72 -15.10 16.63
#